data_AF-A0A9R1GT96-F1
#
_entry.id   AF-A0A9R1GT96-F1
#
_cell.length_a   1.000
_cell.length_b   1.000
_cell.length_c   1.000
_cell.angle_alpha   90.00
_cell.angle_beta   90.00
_cell.angle_gamma   90.00
#
_symmetry.space_group_name_H-M   'P 1'
#
loop_
_entity.id
_entity.type
_entity.pdbx_description
1 polymer ?
#
loop_
_entity_poly.entity_id
_entity_poly.type
_entity_poly.pdbx_seq_one_letter_code
_entity_poly.pdbx_strand_id
1 'polypeptide(L)'
;MFKCRFTIRVWNFIFGWLGWQSATPSRCDLRTVNQWWISSEGQLGYSRKVIHSLQMLIYSEIWNERNARVFCNKYSPPSRVAATIREEAKTWVIAGAIFLGIILPGE
;
A
#
# COMPACT_ATOMS: atom_id res chain seq x y z
N MET A 1 0.41 -8.47 10.43
CA MET A 1 0.08 -8.17 9.02
C MET A 1 1.15 -7.32 8.33
N PHE A 2 1.55 -6.18 8.92
CA PHE A 2 2.58 -5.26 8.38
C PHE A 2 4.04 -5.77 8.44
N LYS A 3 4.37 -6.69 9.37
CA LYS A 3 5.71 -7.32 9.51
C LYS A 3 5.95 -8.54 8.62
N CYS A 4 4.93 -9.01 7.89
CA CYS A 4 5.08 -10.18 7.03
C CYS A 4 5.99 -9.86 5.83
N ARG A 5 6.91 -10.78 5.48
CA ARG A 5 7.79 -10.63 4.31
C ARG A 5 7.02 -10.35 3.01
N PHE A 6 5.87 -11.00 2.83
CA PHE A 6 4.99 -10.77 1.67
C PHE A 6 4.52 -9.32 1.63
N THR A 7 3.89 -8.85 2.71
CA THR A 7 3.42 -7.47 2.87
C THR A 7 4.54 -6.47 2.64
N ILE A 8 5.71 -6.67 3.27
CA ILE A 8 6.87 -5.78 3.12
C ILE A 8 7.28 -5.67 1.64
N ARG A 9 7.32 -6.79 0.91
CA ARG A 9 7.64 -6.76 -0.52
C ARG A 9 6.60 -6.00 -1.35
N VAL A 10 5.30 -6.17 -1.09
CA VAL A 10 4.24 -5.40 -1.75
C VAL A 10 4.45 -3.90 -1.52
N TRP A 11 4.67 -3.50 -0.27
CA TRP A 11 4.96 -2.12 0.09
C TRP A 11 6.18 -1.56 -0.64
N ASN A 12 7.27 -2.33 -0.71
CA ASN A 12 8.48 -1.89 -1.42
C ASN A 12 8.24 -1.71 -2.92
N PHE A 13 7.43 -2.57 -3.56
CA PHE A 13 7.04 -2.37 -4.96
C PHE A 13 6.23 -1.09 -5.16
N ILE A 14 5.28 -0.81 -4.27
CA ILE A 14 4.47 0.41 -4.34
C ILE A 14 5.31 1.67 -4.07
N PHE A 15 6.16 1.66 -3.04
CA PHE A 15 7.06 2.78 -2.78
C PHE A 15 8.09 2.99 -3.87
N GLY A 16 8.60 1.92 -4.47
CA GLY A 16 9.47 2.00 -5.64
C GLY A 16 8.75 2.65 -6.83
N TRP A 17 7.49 2.29 -7.07
CA TRP A 17 6.65 2.91 -8.10
C TRP A 17 6.36 4.39 -7.83
N LEU A 18 6.16 4.78 -6.57
CA LEU A 18 5.89 6.18 -6.16
C LEU A 18 7.18 7.02 -6.00
N GLY A 19 8.37 6.42 -6.13
CA GLY A 19 9.64 7.10 -5.90
C GLY A 19 9.97 7.38 -4.42
N TRP A 20 9.30 6.73 -3.48
CA TRP A 20 9.41 6.99 -2.02
C TRP A 20 10.45 6.11 -1.31
N GLN A 21 11.64 5.95 -1.89
CA GLN A 21 12.64 4.97 -1.41
C GLN A 21 13.26 5.31 -0.02
N SER A 22 13.20 6.57 0.42
CA SER A 22 13.81 7.04 1.68
C SER A 22 12.86 7.13 2.88
N ALA A 23 11.55 6.94 2.69
CA ALA A 23 10.54 7.21 3.70
C ALA A 23 10.07 5.97 4.48
N THR A 24 10.76 4.83 4.36
CA THR A 24 10.34 3.62 5.09
C THR A 24 11.05 3.55 6.44
N PRO A 25 10.41 3.89 7.57
CA PRO A 25 11.00 3.69 8.87
C PRO A 25 11.27 2.20 9.07
N SER A 26 12.31 1.88 9.84
CA SER A 26 12.55 0.53 10.34
C SER A 26 11.26 0.00 10.97
N ARG A 27 10.55 -0.88 10.25
CA ARG A 27 9.30 -1.51 10.72
C ARG A 27 9.54 -2.44 11.91
N CYS A 28 10.81 -2.65 12.28
CA CYS A 28 11.25 -3.49 13.38
C CYS A 28 10.80 -2.93 14.74
N ASP A 29 10.81 -1.60 14.90
CA ASP A 29 10.57 -0.95 16.20
C ASP A 29 9.07 -0.77 16.52
N LEU A 30 8.21 -0.86 15.50
CA LEU A 30 6.77 -0.69 15.63
C LEU A 30 6.13 -1.98 16.16
N ARG A 31 5.44 -1.91 17.30
CA ARG A 31 4.86 -3.09 17.98
C ARG A 31 3.42 -3.36 17.56
N THR A 32 2.66 -2.34 17.20
CA THR A 32 1.24 -2.47 16.85
C THR A 32 0.91 -1.93 15.46
N VAL A 33 -0.21 -2.38 14.89
CA VAL A 33 -0.75 -1.85 13.63
C VAL A 33 -1.06 -0.35 13.76
N ASN A 34 -1.59 0.07 14.92
CA ASN A 34 -1.93 1.45 15.19
C ASN A 34 -0.67 2.36 15.20
N GLN A 35 0.40 1.92 15.88
CA GLN A 35 1.67 2.65 15.87
C GLN A 35 2.23 2.79 14.46
N TRP A 36 2.17 1.72 13.66
CA TRP A 36 2.60 1.77 12.27
C TRP A 36 1.72 2.67 11.39
N TRP A 37 0.41 2.68 11.66
CA TRP A 37 -0.54 3.52 10.95
C TRP A 37 -0.20 5.00 11.15
N ILE A 38 -0.09 5.40 12.42
CA ILE A 38 0.24 6.77 12.83
C ILE A 38 1.65 7.16 12.38
N SER A 39 2.65 6.27 12.46
CA SER A 39 4.03 6.61 12.06
C SER A 39 4.18 6.93 10.58
N SER A 40 3.23 6.47 9.76
CA SER A 40 3.21 6.77 8.32
C SER A 40 2.64 8.16 8.03
N GLU A 41 1.98 8.79 8.99
CA GLU A 41 1.48 10.16 8.89
C GLU A 41 2.66 11.15 8.96
N GLY A 42 2.79 12.04 7.97
CA GLY A 42 3.78 13.13 7.97
C GLY A 42 5.15 12.81 7.36
N GLN A 43 5.49 11.54 7.08
CA GLN A 43 6.80 11.18 6.52
C GLN A 43 6.98 11.58 5.04
N LEU A 44 5.89 11.80 4.32
CA LEU A 44 5.88 11.90 2.87
C LEU A 44 5.50 13.29 2.34
N GLY A 45 5.31 14.28 3.22
CA GLY A 45 4.91 15.64 2.83
C GLY A 45 3.50 15.76 2.24
N TYR A 46 2.76 14.66 2.09
CA TYR A 46 1.37 14.66 1.62
C TYR A 46 0.37 14.76 2.78
N SER A 47 -0.84 15.24 2.46
CA SER A 47 -1.92 15.29 3.45
C SER A 47 -2.26 13.90 3.99
N ARG A 48 -2.70 13.85 5.26
CA ARG A 48 -3.13 12.61 5.92
C ARG A 48 -4.17 11.82 5.12
N LYS A 49 -5.09 12.53 4.44
CA LYS A 49 -6.12 11.93 3.59
C LYS A 49 -5.51 11.10 2.46
N VAL A 50 -4.50 11.64 1.78
CA VAL A 50 -3.82 10.97 0.66
C VAL A 50 -3.14 9.68 1.14
N ILE A 51 -2.38 9.77 2.23
CA ILE A 51 -1.65 8.63 2.78
C ILE A 51 -2.60 7.54 3.27
N HIS A 52 -3.67 7.92 3.97
CA HIS A 52 -4.67 6.97 4.45
C HIS A 52 -5.42 6.28 3.32
N SER A 53 -5.80 7.00 2.26
CA SER A 53 -6.45 6.39 1.10
C SER A 53 -5.57 5.34 0.43
N LEU A 54 -4.28 5.64 0.24
CA LEU A 54 -3.33 4.70 -0.32
C LEU A 54 -3.11 3.49 0.61
N GLN A 55 -2.94 3.74 1.91
CA GLN A 55 -2.79 2.67 2.89
C GLN A 55 -4.00 1.74 2.90
N MET A 56 -5.21 2.29 2.90
CA MET A 56 -6.45 1.51 2.87
C MET A 56 -6.51 0.63 1.62
N LEU A 57 -6.21 1.18 0.45
CA LEU A 57 -6.18 0.39 -0.79
C LEU A 57 -5.18 -0.76 -0.72
N ILE A 58 -3.95 -0.49 -0.28
CA ILE A 58 -2.92 -1.54 -0.13
C ILE A 58 -3.37 -2.62 0.86
N TYR A 59 -3.97 -2.22 1.98
CA TYR A 59 -4.47 -3.19 2.97
C TYR A 59 -5.63 -4.02 2.43
N SER A 60 -6.55 -3.41 1.71
CA SER A 60 -7.66 -4.10 1.06
C SER A 60 -7.14 -5.22 0.15
N GLU A 61 -6.18 -4.91 -0.72
CA GLU A 61 -5.63 -5.90 -1.66
C GLU A 61 -4.80 -6.99 -0.98
N ILE A 62 -4.05 -6.66 0.07
CA ILE A 62 -3.33 -7.68 0.85
C ILE A 62 -4.30 -8.59 1.62
N TRP A 63 -5.39 -8.02 2.14
CA TRP A 63 -6.46 -8.79 2.79
C TRP A 63 -7.15 -9.71 1.79
N ASN A 64 -7.49 -9.21 0.61
CA ASN A 64 -8.10 -9.98 -0.49
C ASN A 64 -7.19 -11.13 -0.93
N GLU A 65 -5.90 -10.87 -1.15
CA GLU A 65 -4.92 -11.93 -1.47
C GLU A 65 -4.85 -12.99 -0.36
N ARG A 66 -4.84 -12.59 0.92
CA ARG A 66 -4.84 -13.55 2.04
C ARG A 66 -6.10 -14.41 2.03
N ASN A 67 -7.26 -13.82 1.76
CA ASN A 67 -8.52 -14.56 1.67
C ASN A 67 -8.53 -15.51 0.47
N ALA A 68 -8.03 -15.09 -0.69
CA ALA A 68 -7.93 -15.94 -1.87
C ALA A 68 -7.05 -17.19 -1.61
N ARG A 69 -5.97 -17.04 -0.84
CA ARG A 69 -5.12 -18.17 -0.43
C ARG A 69 -5.84 -19.17 0.45
N VAL A 70 -6.63 -18.67 1.40
CA VAL A 70 -7.31 -19.53 2.39
C VAL A 70 -8.55 -20.18 1.81
N PHE A 71 -9.39 -19.41 1.14
CA PHE A 71 -10.72 -19.86 0.71
C PHE A 71 -10.75 -20.39 -0.71
N CYS A 72 -9.81 -19.97 -1.57
CA CYS A 72 -9.79 -20.36 -2.99
C CYS A 72 -8.53 -21.13 -3.38
N ASN A 73 -7.58 -21.34 -2.47
CA ASN A 73 -6.28 -21.96 -2.75
C ASN A 73 -5.53 -21.28 -3.92
N LYS A 74 -5.69 -19.96 -4.06
CA LYS A 74 -5.04 -19.13 -5.10
C LYS A 74 -3.94 -18.28 -4.49
N TYR A 75 -2.78 -18.24 -5.14
CA TYR A 75 -1.60 -17.52 -4.64
C TYR A 75 -1.02 -16.63 -5.72
N SER A 76 -0.90 -15.34 -5.44
CA SER A 76 -0.24 -14.38 -6.32
C SER A 76 1.13 -13.98 -5.76
N PRO A 77 2.15 -13.75 -6.61
CA PRO A 77 3.40 -13.16 -6.14
C PRO A 77 3.18 -11.71 -5.68
N PRO A 78 4.03 -11.15 -4.78
CA PRO A 78 3.90 -9.77 -4.30
C PRO A 78 3.85 -8.73 -5.43
N SER A 79 4.59 -8.97 -6.51
CA SER A 79 4.61 -8.09 -7.69
C SER A 79 3.26 -8.04 -8.41
N ARG A 80 2.50 -9.15 -8.42
CA ARG A 80 1.16 -9.19 -9.03
C ARG A 80 0.16 -8.42 -8.19
N VAL A 81 0.18 -8.60 -6.86
CA VAL A 81 -0.66 -7.80 -5.95
C VAL A 81 -0.32 -6.31 -6.06
N ALA A 82 0.96 -5.96 -6.17
CA ALA A 82 1.36 -4.58 -6.42
C ALA A 82 0.93 -4.04 -7.79
N ALA A 83 0.80 -4.89 -8.82
CA ALA A 83 0.19 -4.49 -10.10
C ALA A 83 -1.31 -4.22 -9.94
N THR A 84 -2.04 -5.10 -9.27
CA THR A 84 -3.46 -4.90 -8.98
C THR A 84 -3.70 -3.61 -8.19
N ILE A 85 -2.91 -3.33 -7.14
CA ILE A 85 -3.00 -2.07 -6.40
C ILE A 85 -2.80 -0.85 -7.30
N ARG A 86 -1.87 -0.91 -8.27
CA ARG A 86 -1.63 0.19 -9.22
C ARG A 86 -2.82 0.40 -10.15
N GLU A 87 -3.36 -0.69 -10.68
CA GLU A 87 -4.56 -0.68 -11.53
C GLU A 87 -5.76 -0.12 -10.75
N GLU A 88 -6.03 -0.61 -9.54
CA GLU A 88 -7.09 -0.12 -8.67
C GLU A 88 -6.90 1.35 -8.28
N ALA A 89 -5.67 1.79 -8.00
CA ALA A 89 -5.40 3.19 -7.69
C ALA A 89 -5.79 4.10 -8.86
N LYS A 90 -5.48 3.71 -10.11
CA LYS A 90 -5.91 4.43 -11.31
C LYS A 90 -7.44 4.43 -11.44
N THR A 91 -8.08 3.27 -11.24
CA THR A 91 -9.54 3.14 -11.26
C THR A 91 -10.20 4.06 -10.23
N TRP A 92 -9.67 4.13 -9.01
CA TRP A 92 -10.19 5.00 -7.96
C TRP A 92 -10.06 6.48 -8.32
N VAL A 93 -8.94 6.88 -8.95
CA VAL A 93 -8.76 8.25 -9.45
C VAL A 93 -9.80 8.58 -10.51
N ILE A 94 -10.03 7.69 -11.47
CA ILE A 94 -11.07 7.84 -12.51
C ILE A 94 -12.47 7.93 -11.86
N ALA A 95 -12.70 7.17 -10.79
CA ALA A 95 -13.94 7.21 -10.01
C ALA A 95 -14.06 8.43 -9.07
N GLY A 96 -13.10 9.37 -9.09
CA GLY A 96 -13.18 10.63 -8.33
C GLY A 96 -12.36 10.67 -7.04
N ALA A 97 -11.47 9.71 -6.79
CA ALA A 97 -10.51 9.77 -5.69
C ALA A 97 -9.34 10.73 -6.01
N ILE A 98 -9.66 12.03 -6.16
CA ILE A 98 -8.73 13.09 -6.62
C ILE A 98 -7.44 13.12 -5.78
N PHE A 99 -7.54 12.87 -4.47
CA PHE A 99 -6.39 12.87 -3.57
C PHE A 99 -5.34 11.79 -3.91
N LEU A 100 -5.75 10.63 -4.42
CA LEU A 100 -4.79 9.62 -4.89
C LEU A 100 -4.09 10.10 -6.15
N GLY A 101 -4.78 10.80 -7.04
CA GLY A 101 -4.22 11.34 -8.28
C GLY A 101 -3.06 12.32 -8.06
N ILE A 102 -2.99 12.97 -6.90
CA ILE A 102 -1.89 13.87 -6.52
C ILE A 102 -0.55 13.14 -6.41
N ILE A 103 -0.56 11.85 -6.04
CA ILE A 103 0.64 11.07 -5.76
C ILE A 103 0.95 10.02 -6.82
N LEU A 104 -0.01 9.70 -7.70
CA LEU A 104 0.26 8.73 -8.75
C LEU A 104 1.21 9.35 -9.79
N PRO A 105 2.29 8.65 -10.18
CA PRO A 105 3.13 9.13 -11.27
C PRO A 105 2.30 9.20 -12.56
N GLY A 106 2.51 10.27 -13.34
CA GLY A 106 2.06 10.32 -14.73
C GLY A 106 2.70 9.19 -15.54
N GLU A 107 1.98 8.68 -16.54
CA GLU A 107 2.53 7.69 -17.48
C GLU A 107 3.68 8.28 -18.33
#